data_AF-A0A6B1FVB9-F1
#
_entry.id   AF-A0A6B1FVB9-F1
#
_cell.length_a   1.000
_cell.length_b   1.000
_cell.length_c   1.000
_cell.angle_alpha   90.00
_cell.angle_beta   90.00
_cell.angle_gamma   90.00
#
_symmetry.space_group_name_H-M   'P 1'
#
loop_
_entity.id
_entity.type
_entity.pdbx_description
1 polymer ?
#
loop_
_entity_poly.entity_id
_entity_poly.type
_entity_poly.pdbx_seq_one_letter_code
_entity_poly.pdbx_strand_id
1 'polypeptide(L)'
;MDIGRALTYFSEDERWVEKTAIGTGLLLISSLLLVALIGVLGYFILFGYLVRLLQNVRDDVHPVLPEWDRWGDDLVRGVKLVCVYVVWALPILLVSVPMFIIGVVVSENFRYVDDDIGAIFILCSLCLQFLVGMAFLVFQPGFTIAFARNETISEGLQVSEVWDWTRDNIGNVAIVAILTVLASLIITTVGSIVGLILCVIGAVVTVPLSQLIVYYFQSHLYGQLARLTGSGAADSHIGAMSDVDADAGWTAEPVEETEVSAEIVPPGVFDPQAEPEPPVDPELAVEPEAPEESEAPDEEIQPEEDGQSEEDGQSEEDGQPEEDEPPSEPKSQ
;
A
#
# COMPACT_ATOMS: atom_id res chain seq x y z
N MET A 1 14.61 -0.58 23.41
CA MET A 1 14.51 -0.49 21.94
C MET A 1 15.91 -0.38 21.37
N ASP A 2 16.15 -0.99 20.22
CA ASP A 2 17.41 -0.90 19.49
C ASP A 2 17.20 -0.05 18.22
N ILE A 3 17.56 1.22 18.34
CA ILE A 3 17.39 2.23 17.28
C ILE A 3 18.42 2.01 16.17
N GLY A 4 19.62 1.52 16.52
CA GLY A 4 20.67 1.22 15.55
C GLY A 4 20.21 0.11 14.62
N ARG A 5 19.68 -0.98 15.20
CA ARG A 5 19.12 -2.10 14.44
C ARG A 5 17.97 -1.67 13.52
N ALA A 6 17.09 -0.77 13.96
CA ALA A 6 16.02 -0.23 13.11
C ALA A 6 16.55 0.55 11.88
N LEU A 7 17.80 1.02 11.89
CA LEU A 7 18.46 1.68 10.76
C LEU A 7 19.41 0.78 9.96
N THR A 8 19.77 -0.41 10.45
CA THR A 8 20.69 -1.33 9.76
C THR A 8 20.06 -2.63 9.27
N TYR A 9 18.92 -3.06 9.83
CA TYR A 9 18.35 -4.38 9.57
C TYR A 9 18.07 -4.67 8.09
N PHE A 10 17.75 -3.66 7.28
CA PHE A 10 17.53 -3.87 5.85
C PHE A 10 18.83 -4.29 5.15
N SER A 11 20.01 -3.87 5.60
CA SER A 11 21.29 -4.30 5.02
C SER A 11 21.71 -5.73 5.42
N GLU A 12 20.99 -6.37 6.36
CA GLU A 12 21.24 -7.75 6.80
C GLU A 12 20.61 -8.80 5.85
N ASP A 13 19.67 -8.39 4.98
CA ASP A 13 18.97 -9.25 4.01
C ASP A 13 19.65 -9.16 2.63
N GLU A 14 20.18 -10.26 2.10
CA GLU A 14 20.88 -10.28 0.80
C GLU A 14 20.03 -9.73 -0.36
N ARG A 15 18.70 -9.86 -0.29
CA ARG A 15 17.74 -9.40 -1.31
C ARG A 15 17.08 -8.06 -0.99
N TRP A 16 17.64 -7.28 -0.06
CA TRP A 16 17.06 -6.00 0.37
C TRP A 16 16.86 -5.00 -0.77
N VAL A 17 17.81 -4.95 -1.72
CA VAL A 17 17.72 -4.06 -2.90
C VAL A 17 16.54 -4.43 -3.77
N GLU A 18 16.32 -5.73 -4.01
CA GLU A 18 15.21 -6.26 -4.80
C GLU A 18 13.86 -5.92 -4.12
N LYS A 19 13.72 -6.26 -2.83
CA LYS A 19 12.51 -5.97 -2.04
C LYS A 19 12.21 -4.47 -1.96
N THR A 20 13.23 -3.63 -1.83
CA THR A 20 13.09 -2.16 -1.77
C THR A 20 12.77 -1.58 -3.15
N ALA A 21 13.34 -2.12 -4.23
CA ALA A 21 13.03 -1.71 -5.59
C ALA A 21 11.57 -2.05 -5.96
N ILE A 22 11.08 -3.24 -5.59
CA ILE A 22 9.68 -3.63 -5.78
C ILE A 22 8.73 -2.67 -5.03
N GLY A 23 8.97 -2.42 -3.74
CA GLY A 23 8.16 -1.49 -2.95
C GLY A 23 8.21 -0.04 -3.47
N THR A 24 9.37 0.40 -3.96
CA THR A 24 9.55 1.74 -4.55
C THR A 24 8.83 1.85 -5.89
N GLY A 25 8.92 0.82 -6.75
CA GLY A 25 8.19 0.70 -8.00
C GLY A 25 6.68 0.68 -7.80
N LEU A 26 6.20 -0.05 -6.77
CA LEU A 26 4.81 -0.05 -6.35
C LEU A 26 4.34 1.36 -5.97
N LEU A 27 5.09 2.06 -5.10
CA LEU A 27 4.76 3.44 -4.71
C LEU A 27 4.80 4.42 -5.89
N LEU A 28 5.77 4.29 -6.80
CA LEU A 28 5.87 5.08 -8.03
C LEU A 28 4.63 4.94 -8.89
N ILE A 29 4.29 3.69 -9.25
CA ILE A 29 3.13 3.36 -10.10
C ILE A 29 1.84 3.80 -9.40
N SER A 30 1.72 3.57 -8.10
CA SER A 30 0.57 3.99 -7.28
C SER A 30 0.39 5.50 -7.25
N SER A 31 1.49 6.26 -7.14
CA SER A 31 1.46 7.73 -7.13
C SER A 31 1.03 8.28 -8.49
N LEU A 32 1.54 7.70 -9.60
CA LEU A 32 1.17 8.10 -10.96
C LEU A 32 -0.29 7.76 -11.30
N LEU A 33 -0.77 6.58 -10.86
CA LEU A 33 -2.14 6.13 -11.09
C LEU A 33 -3.17 6.65 -10.07
N LEU A 34 -2.75 7.50 -9.12
CA LEU A 34 -3.64 8.06 -8.10
C LEU A 34 -4.76 8.91 -8.70
N VAL A 35 -4.49 9.57 -9.84
CA VAL A 35 -5.49 10.35 -10.62
C VAL A 35 -6.69 9.50 -11.05
N ALA A 36 -6.47 8.21 -11.32
CA ALA A 36 -7.51 7.26 -11.73
C ALA A 36 -8.11 6.48 -10.54
N LEU A 37 -7.81 6.87 -9.30
CA LEU A 37 -8.15 6.21 -8.01
C LEU A 37 -7.59 4.78 -7.84
N ILE A 38 -7.33 4.05 -8.92
CA ILE A 38 -6.72 2.71 -8.93
C ILE A 38 -5.34 2.69 -8.24
N GLY A 39 -4.61 3.81 -8.25
CA GLY A 39 -3.35 3.95 -7.52
C GLY A 39 -3.46 3.71 -6.01
N VAL A 40 -4.65 3.89 -5.41
CA VAL A 40 -4.87 3.64 -3.98
C VAL A 40 -4.62 2.17 -3.60
N LEU A 41 -4.84 1.21 -4.50
CA LEU A 41 -4.65 -0.22 -4.22
C LEU A 41 -3.21 -0.57 -3.85
N GLY A 42 -2.21 0.06 -4.48
CA GLY A 42 -0.81 -0.21 -4.15
C GLY A 42 -0.38 0.37 -2.80
N TYR A 43 -1.02 1.46 -2.34
CA TYR A 43 -0.86 1.92 -0.95
C TYR A 43 -1.47 0.94 0.05
N PHE A 44 -2.63 0.33 -0.25
CA PHE A 44 -3.20 -0.72 0.59
C PHE A 44 -2.26 -1.91 0.70
N ILE A 45 -1.79 -2.46 -0.44
CA ILE A 45 -0.81 -3.56 -0.46
C ILE A 45 0.42 -3.21 0.41
N LEU A 46 0.96 -2.00 0.26
CA LEU A 46 2.08 -1.56 1.10
C LEU A 46 1.72 -1.56 2.60
N PHE A 47 0.57 -1.05 3.01
CA PHE A 47 0.16 -1.08 4.41
C PHE A 47 0.01 -2.51 4.96
N GLY A 48 -0.44 -3.48 4.15
CA GLY A 48 -0.44 -4.90 4.53
C GLY A 48 0.96 -5.47 4.72
N TYR A 49 1.86 -5.20 3.76
CA TYR A 49 3.27 -5.59 3.80
C TYR A 49 3.97 -5.05 5.06
N LEU A 50 3.70 -3.80 5.43
CA LEU A 50 4.24 -3.16 6.64
C LEU A 50 3.75 -3.84 7.93
N VAL A 51 2.54 -4.40 7.95
CA VAL A 51 2.07 -5.23 9.08
C VAL A 51 2.77 -6.59 9.12
N ARG A 52 3.06 -7.22 7.97
CA ARG A 52 3.92 -8.43 7.94
C ARG A 52 5.33 -8.13 8.46
N LEU A 53 5.92 -7.00 8.08
CA LEU A 53 7.22 -6.54 8.57
C LEU A 53 7.19 -6.34 10.10
N LEU A 54 6.17 -5.65 10.60
CA LEU A 54 5.94 -5.46 12.04
C LEU A 54 5.84 -6.81 12.78
N GLN A 55 5.05 -7.75 12.27
CA GLN A 55 4.92 -9.10 12.85
C GLN A 55 6.25 -9.84 12.83
N ASN A 56 7.01 -9.84 11.72
CA ASN A 56 8.34 -10.44 11.68
C ASN A 56 9.28 -9.87 12.75
N VAL A 57 9.29 -8.54 12.94
CA VAL A 57 10.10 -7.90 14.00
C VAL A 57 9.61 -8.28 15.39
N ARG A 58 8.28 -8.42 15.58
CA ARG A 58 7.65 -8.81 16.86
C ARG A 58 7.95 -10.27 17.22
N ASP A 59 7.96 -11.15 16.23
CA ASP A 59 8.06 -12.59 16.40
C ASP A 59 9.51 -13.10 16.18
N ASP A 60 10.47 -12.17 16.05
CA ASP A 60 11.91 -12.37 15.84
C ASP A 60 12.26 -13.22 14.61
N VAL A 61 11.42 -13.14 13.57
CA VAL A 61 11.59 -13.85 12.29
C VAL A 61 12.64 -13.16 11.44
N HIS A 62 13.57 -13.95 10.88
CA HIS A 62 14.65 -13.50 10.02
C HIS A 62 14.60 -14.28 8.68
N PRO A 63 14.80 -13.61 7.51
CA PRO A 63 15.02 -12.18 7.33
C PRO A 63 13.79 -11.33 7.69
N VAL A 64 14.04 -10.14 8.23
CA VAL A 64 13.00 -9.27 8.79
C VAL A 64 12.07 -8.72 7.69
N LEU A 65 12.60 -8.36 6.53
CA LEU A 65 11.82 -7.85 5.40
C LEU A 65 11.00 -9.00 4.77
N PRO A 66 9.65 -8.93 4.78
CA PRO A 66 8.83 -9.94 4.12
C PRO A 66 9.13 -10.05 2.62
N GLU A 67 8.83 -11.19 2.03
CA GLU A 67 8.88 -11.34 0.57
C GLU A 67 7.64 -10.75 -0.08
N TRP A 68 7.77 -10.34 -1.35
CA TRP A 68 6.65 -9.85 -2.16
C TRP A 68 5.93 -11.04 -2.83
N ASP A 69 5.48 -11.99 -2.01
CA ASP A 69 4.78 -13.22 -2.40
C ASP A 69 3.25 -13.09 -2.30
N ARG A 70 2.76 -12.47 -1.21
CA ARG A 70 1.32 -12.46 -0.82
C ARG A 70 0.61 -11.14 -1.07
N TRP A 71 0.68 -10.66 -2.31
CA TRP A 71 0.03 -9.42 -2.76
C TRP A 71 -1.47 -9.33 -2.42
N GLY A 72 -2.21 -10.44 -2.51
CA GLY A 72 -3.64 -10.50 -2.19
C GLY A 72 -3.93 -10.38 -0.69
N ASP A 73 -3.18 -11.09 0.15
CA ASP A 73 -3.33 -11.02 1.60
C ASP A 73 -2.92 -9.64 2.12
N ASP A 74 -1.83 -9.08 1.58
CA ASP A 74 -1.37 -7.72 1.87
C ASP A 74 -2.43 -6.67 1.48
N LEU A 75 -3.10 -6.82 0.31
CA LEU A 75 -4.20 -5.93 -0.07
C LEU A 75 -5.34 -5.98 0.96
N VAL A 76 -5.79 -7.17 1.36
CA VAL A 76 -6.90 -7.33 2.32
C VAL A 76 -6.51 -6.78 3.70
N ARG A 77 -5.31 -7.11 4.18
CA ARG A 77 -4.78 -6.65 5.46
C ARG A 77 -4.61 -5.12 5.47
N GLY A 78 -4.12 -4.57 4.37
CA GLY A 78 -3.95 -3.14 4.15
C GLY A 78 -5.26 -2.37 4.09
N VAL A 79 -6.27 -2.87 3.38
CA VAL A 79 -7.62 -2.27 3.37
C VAL A 79 -8.20 -2.23 4.78
N LYS A 80 -8.16 -3.35 5.51
CA LYS A 80 -8.62 -3.40 6.92
C LYS A 80 -7.87 -2.39 7.79
N LEU A 81 -6.55 -2.30 7.66
CA LEU A 81 -5.75 -1.34 8.42
C LEU A 81 -6.10 0.10 8.04
N VAL A 82 -6.29 0.43 6.75
CA VAL A 82 -6.71 1.77 6.36
C VAL A 82 -8.11 2.11 6.89
N CYS A 83 -9.04 1.17 6.99
CA CYS A 83 -10.30 1.40 7.69
C CYS A 83 -10.07 1.83 9.16
N VAL A 84 -9.14 1.18 9.87
CA VAL A 84 -8.73 1.59 11.23
C VAL A 84 -8.13 3.01 11.21
N TYR A 85 -7.15 3.28 10.34
CA TYR A 85 -6.54 4.62 10.21
C TYR A 85 -7.56 5.71 9.91
N VAL A 86 -8.53 5.47 9.02
CA VAL A 86 -9.57 6.45 8.66
C VAL A 86 -10.45 6.79 9.85
N VAL A 87 -10.87 5.80 10.65
CA VAL A 87 -11.68 6.04 11.87
C VAL A 87 -10.88 6.82 12.91
N TRP A 88 -9.62 6.46 13.15
CA TRP A 88 -8.72 7.21 14.05
C TRP A 88 -8.34 8.59 13.53
N ALA A 89 -8.40 8.81 12.21
CA ALA A 89 -8.16 10.10 11.56
C ALA A 89 -9.40 11.00 11.50
N LEU A 90 -10.59 10.53 11.88
CA LEU A 90 -11.81 11.36 11.90
C LEU A 90 -11.65 12.68 12.69
N PRO A 91 -10.96 12.74 13.86
CA PRO A 91 -10.71 14.01 14.55
C PRO A 91 -9.80 14.95 13.76
N ILE A 92 -8.83 14.43 13.00
CA ILE A 92 -8.03 15.22 12.06
C ILE A 92 -8.94 15.76 10.96
N LEU A 93 -9.68 14.88 10.26
CA LEU A 93 -10.52 15.26 9.13
C LEU A 93 -11.60 16.29 9.51
N LEU A 94 -12.20 16.15 10.70
CA LEU A 94 -13.18 17.09 11.25
C LEU A 94 -12.61 18.51 11.46
N VAL A 95 -11.30 18.62 11.69
CA VAL A 95 -10.58 19.91 11.78
C VAL A 95 -10.06 20.34 10.41
N SER A 96 -9.35 19.46 9.70
CA SER A 96 -8.67 19.80 8.45
C SER A 96 -9.63 20.16 7.32
N VAL A 97 -10.77 19.47 7.18
CA VAL A 97 -11.70 19.70 6.05
C VAL A 97 -12.37 21.07 6.14
N PRO A 98 -12.97 21.51 7.26
CA PRO A 98 -13.50 22.88 7.37
C PRO A 98 -12.41 23.94 7.19
N MET A 99 -11.22 23.74 7.76
CA MET A 99 -10.13 24.72 7.65
C MET A 99 -9.60 24.81 6.21
N PHE A 100 -9.59 23.70 5.45
CA PHE A 100 -9.27 23.70 4.02
C PHE A 100 -10.33 24.43 3.20
N ILE A 101 -11.62 24.16 3.43
CA ILE A 101 -12.73 24.85 2.73
C ILE A 101 -12.69 26.35 3.00
N ILE A 102 -12.53 26.76 4.27
CA ILE A 102 -12.38 28.19 4.63
C ILE A 102 -11.13 28.78 3.98
N GLY A 103 -10.01 28.05 3.95
CA GLY A 103 -8.79 28.49 3.28
C GLY A 103 -9.00 28.78 1.79
N VAL A 104 -9.66 27.88 1.06
CA VAL A 104 -9.99 28.07 -0.36
C VAL A 104 -10.94 29.26 -0.54
N VAL A 105 -12.05 29.33 0.20
CA VAL A 105 -13.04 30.41 0.09
C VAL A 105 -12.43 31.78 0.44
N VAL A 106 -11.62 31.87 1.49
CA VAL A 106 -10.89 33.10 1.83
C VAL A 106 -9.91 33.47 0.72
N SER A 107 -9.23 32.48 0.11
CA SER A 107 -8.25 32.75 -0.96
C SER A 107 -8.86 33.27 -2.27
N GLU A 108 -10.10 32.89 -2.58
CA GLU A 108 -10.83 33.46 -3.72
C GLU A 108 -11.38 34.86 -3.41
N ASN A 109 -11.54 35.20 -2.12
CA ASN A 109 -12.15 36.44 -1.64
C ASN A 109 -11.15 37.44 -1.02
N PHE A 110 -9.83 37.28 -1.27
CA PHE A 110 -8.74 38.14 -0.77
C PHE A 110 -8.85 39.66 -1.06
N ARG A 111 -9.90 40.12 -1.75
CA ARG A 111 -10.22 41.55 -1.90
C ARG A 111 -10.96 42.16 -0.69
N TYR A 112 -11.42 41.35 0.26
CA TYR A 112 -12.33 41.77 1.34
C TYR A 112 -11.88 41.39 2.76
N VAL A 113 -10.74 40.70 2.91
CA VAL A 113 -10.18 40.32 4.21
C VAL A 113 -8.85 41.04 4.38
N ASP A 114 -8.69 41.81 5.46
CA ASP A 114 -7.40 42.44 5.78
C ASP A 114 -6.32 41.34 5.95
N ASP A 115 -5.14 41.54 5.34
CA ASP A 115 -4.05 40.55 5.31
C ASP A 115 -3.70 39.99 6.71
N ASP A 116 -3.77 40.85 7.74
CA ASP A 116 -3.53 40.49 9.14
C ASP A 116 -4.51 39.43 9.68
N ILE A 117 -5.79 39.49 9.29
CA ILE A 117 -6.82 38.53 9.73
C ILE A 117 -6.59 37.17 9.08
N GLY A 118 -6.23 37.16 7.78
CA GLY A 118 -5.86 35.95 7.06
C GLY A 118 -4.64 35.25 7.67
N ALA A 119 -3.61 36.03 8.01
CA ALA A 119 -2.39 35.52 8.65
C ALA A 119 -2.67 34.90 10.03
N ILE A 120 -3.51 35.53 10.86
CA ILE A 120 -3.90 34.99 12.18
C ILE A 120 -4.69 33.68 12.01
N PHE A 121 -5.63 33.61 11.07
CA PHE A 121 -6.40 32.38 10.81
C PHE A 121 -5.50 31.22 10.38
N ILE A 122 -4.54 31.47 9.47
CA ILE A 122 -3.56 30.47 9.03
C ILE A 122 -2.65 30.02 10.20
N LEU A 123 -2.19 30.94 11.04
CA LEU A 123 -1.37 30.58 12.21
C LEU A 123 -2.16 29.69 13.18
N CYS A 124 -3.40 30.07 13.51
CA CYS A 124 -4.27 29.27 14.37
C CYS A 124 -4.60 27.89 13.77
N SER A 125 -4.78 27.80 12.44
CA SER A 125 -5.04 26.53 11.75
C SER A 125 -3.85 25.58 11.85
N LEU A 126 -2.63 26.09 11.59
CA LEU A 126 -1.39 25.33 11.71
C LEU A 126 -1.14 24.86 13.14
N CYS A 127 -1.37 25.71 14.15
CA CYS A 127 -1.26 25.32 15.55
C CYS A 127 -2.25 24.20 15.92
N LEU A 128 -3.52 24.31 15.51
CA LEU A 128 -4.52 23.28 15.80
C LEU A 128 -4.22 21.97 15.07
N GLN A 129 -3.86 22.04 13.79
CA GLN A 129 -3.46 20.87 12.99
C GLN A 129 -2.24 20.17 13.59
N PHE A 130 -1.26 20.93 14.08
CA PHE A 130 -0.09 20.38 14.76
C PHE A 130 -0.46 19.63 16.05
N LEU A 131 -1.35 20.19 16.87
CA LEU A 131 -1.81 19.53 18.11
C LEU A 131 -2.57 18.24 17.83
N VAL A 132 -3.51 18.24 16.88
CA VAL A 132 -4.28 17.03 16.54
C VAL A 132 -3.41 15.99 15.84
N GLY A 133 -2.49 16.41 14.96
CA GLY A 133 -1.52 15.54 14.32
C GLY A 133 -0.53 14.90 15.31
N MET A 134 -0.09 15.65 16.32
CA MET A 134 0.76 15.13 17.40
C MET A 134 0.02 14.11 18.26
N ALA A 135 -1.26 14.35 18.58
CA ALA A 135 -2.09 13.37 19.27
C ALA A 135 -2.22 12.08 18.45
N PHE A 136 -2.54 12.18 17.15
CA PHE A 136 -2.65 11.02 16.26
C PHE A 136 -1.34 10.23 16.14
N LEU A 137 -0.20 10.92 16.03
CA LEU A 137 1.13 10.29 16.01
C LEU A 137 1.40 9.43 17.27
N VAL A 138 0.92 9.87 18.42
CA VAL A 138 1.04 9.14 19.70
C VAL A 138 0.11 7.92 19.75
N PHE A 139 -1.10 7.98 19.17
CA PHE A 139 -2.00 6.81 19.09
C PHE A 139 -1.63 5.81 17.98
N GLN A 140 -0.94 6.26 16.93
CA GLN A 140 -0.56 5.44 15.77
C GLN A 140 0.09 4.09 16.11
N PRO A 141 1.12 4.00 16.98
CA PRO A 141 1.68 2.71 17.38
C PRO A 141 0.65 1.81 18.06
N GLY A 142 -0.21 2.36 18.94
CA GLY A 142 -1.17 1.58 19.72
C GLY A 142 -2.19 0.84 18.86
N PHE A 143 -2.93 1.55 18.01
CA PHE A 143 -3.92 0.89 17.16
C PHE A 143 -3.29 0.02 16.05
N THR A 144 -2.08 0.36 15.58
CA THR A 144 -1.37 -0.46 14.58
C THR A 144 -0.88 -1.78 15.19
N ILE A 145 -0.35 -1.76 16.42
CA ILE A 145 0.07 -2.95 17.14
C ILE A 145 -1.14 -3.81 17.53
N ALA A 146 -2.23 -3.20 18.03
CA ALA A 146 -3.47 -3.91 18.35
C ALA A 146 -4.05 -4.62 17.11
N PHE A 147 -4.18 -3.91 15.98
CA PHE A 147 -4.60 -4.50 14.71
C PHE A 147 -3.73 -5.69 14.29
N ALA A 148 -2.41 -5.59 14.44
CA ALA A 148 -1.47 -6.62 14.02
C ALA A 148 -1.41 -7.88 14.91
N ARG A 149 -2.17 -7.93 16.01
CA ARG A 149 -2.38 -9.16 16.79
C ARG A 149 -3.19 -10.17 15.97
N ASN A 150 -4.41 -9.79 15.59
CA ASN A 150 -5.42 -10.69 15.02
C ASN A 150 -5.92 -10.27 13.62
N GLU A 151 -5.43 -9.15 13.07
CA GLU A 151 -5.78 -8.63 11.73
C GLU A 151 -7.28 -8.42 11.52
N THR A 152 -7.99 -8.08 12.61
CA THR A 152 -9.40 -7.68 12.60
C THR A 152 -9.50 -6.17 12.82
N ILE A 153 -10.49 -5.55 12.16
CA ILE A 153 -10.74 -4.11 12.31
C ILE A 153 -11.16 -3.78 13.75
N SER A 154 -11.87 -4.70 14.42
CA SER A 154 -12.34 -4.51 15.80
C SER A 154 -11.19 -4.24 16.77
N GLU A 155 -10.10 -5.00 16.68
CA GLU A 155 -8.92 -4.86 17.56
C GLU A 155 -8.26 -3.48 17.42
N GLY A 156 -8.10 -3.01 16.18
CA GLY A 156 -7.59 -1.67 15.91
C GLY A 156 -8.55 -0.56 16.36
N LEU A 157 -9.84 -0.84 16.56
CA LEU A 157 -10.87 0.13 16.96
C LEU A 157 -11.29 0.03 18.43
N GLN A 158 -10.60 -0.75 19.26
CA GLN A 158 -10.85 -0.80 20.70
C GLN A 158 -10.32 0.49 21.38
N VAL A 159 -11.03 1.62 21.20
CA VAL A 159 -10.54 2.97 21.58
C VAL A 159 -10.12 3.06 23.04
N SER A 160 -10.86 2.44 23.97
CA SER A 160 -10.51 2.40 25.40
C SER A 160 -9.21 1.62 25.66
N GLU A 161 -9.10 0.42 25.09
CA GLU A 161 -7.94 -0.46 25.24
C GLU A 161 -6.68 0.17 24.63
N VAL A 162 -6.77 0.73 23.42
CA VAL A 162 -5.68 1.48 22.77
C VAL A 162 -5.31 2.73 23.58
N TRP A 163 -6.28 3.45 24.14
CA TRP A 163 -6.03 4.64 24.95
C TRP A 163 -5.29 4.31 26.25
N ASP A 164 -5.78 3.32 27.00
CA ASP A 164 -5.18 2.90 28.28
C ASP A 164 -3.78 2.34 28.05
N TRP A 165 -3.58 1.47 27.04
CA TRP A 165 -2.25 0.98 26.67
C TRP A 165 -1.29 2.09 26.24
N THR A 166 -1.77 3.08 25.47
CA THR A 166 -0.94 4.22 25.04
C THR A 166 -0.55 5.10 26.22
N ARG A 167 -1.43 5.23 27.22
CA ARG A 167 -1.16 5.94 28.47
C ARG A 167 -0.14 5.20 29.34
N ASP A 168 -0.31 3.90 29.51
CA ASP A 168 0.57 3.08 30.36
C ASP A 168 1.98 2.96 29.75
N ASN A 169 2.07 2.92 28.41
CA ASN A 169 3.32 2.83 27.67
C ASN A 169 3.82 4.19 27.14
N ILE A 170 3.30 5.31 27.66
CA ILE A 170 3.51 6.65 27.08
C ILE A 170 4.99 7.03 26.93
N GLY A 171 5.86 6.56 27.82
CA GLY A 171 7.31 6.78 27.71
C GLY A 171 7.93 6.10 26.46
N ASN A 172 7.59 4.83 26.23
CA ASN A 172 8.07 4.08 25.06
C ASN A 172 7.41 4.58 23.76
N VAL A 173 6.12 4.90 23.82
CA VAL A 173 5.36 5.51 22.70
C VAL A 173 5.95 6.87 22.32
N ALA A 174 6.28 7.72 23.29
CA ALA A 174 6.90 9.02 23.04
C ALA A 174 8.30 8.87 22.41
N ILE A 175 9.10 7.90 22.87
CA ILE A 175 10.39 7.57 22.24
C ILE A 175 10.18 7.16 20.78
N VAL A 176 9.25 6.25 20.49
CA VAL A 176 8.89 5.85 19.12
C VAL A 176 8.47 7.07 18.28
N ALA A 177 7.53 7.88 18.76
CA ALA A 177 7.02 9.05 18.05
C ALA A 177 8.12 10.08 17.73
N ILE A 178 8.98 10.40 18.71
CA ILE A 178 10.14 11.29 18.52
C ILE A 178 11.09 10.72 17.48
N LEU A 179 11.41 9.41 17.55
CA LEU A 179 12.30 8.77 16.59
C LEU A 179 11.70 8.73 15.18
N THR A 180 10.40 8.45 15.04
CA THR A 180 9.70 8.51 13.74
C THR A 180 9.74 9.92 13.14
N VAL A 181 9.56 10.98 13.94
CA VAL A 181 9.66 12.37 13.47
C VAL A 181 11.10 12.76 13.12
N LEU A 182 12.08 12.40 13.94
CA LEU A 182 13.49 12.71 13.64
C LEU A 182 13.97 11.96 12.39
N ALA A 183 13.63 10.67 12.28
CA ALA A 183 13.96 9.86 11.11
C ALA A 183 13.25 10.37 9.86
N SER A 184 11.95 10.71 9.93
CA SER A 184 11.25 11.24 8.76
C SER A 184 11.86 12.56 8.30
N LEU A 185 12.12 13.51 9.19
CA LEU A 185 12.80 14.78 8.85
C LEU A 185 14.17 14.55 8.21
N ILE A 186 15.00 13.65 8.75
CA ILE A 186 16.32 13.36 8.19
C ILE A 186 16.20 12.68 6.82
N ILE A 187 15.41 11.61 6.72
CA ILE A 187 15.27 10.80 5.50
C ILE A 187 14.63 11.61 4.37
N THR A 188 13.57 12.39 4.63
CA THR A 188 12.93 13.22 3.59
C THR A 188 13.83 14.38 3.16
N THR A 189 14.61 14.96 4.07
CA THR A 189 15.57 16.03 3.73
C THR A 189 16.71 15.49 2.87
N VAL A 190 17.33 14.37 3.28
CA VAL A 190 18.39 13.71 2.48
C VAL A 190 17.84 13.27 1.13
N GLY A 191 16.66 12.64 1.11
CA GLY A 191 15.95 12.24 -0.11
C GLY A 191 15.70 13.41 -1.07
N SER A 192 15.25 14.54 -0.53
CA SER A 192 15.00 15.77 -1.32
C SER A 192 16.29 16.39 -1.85
N ILE A 193 17.38 16.39 -1.08
CA ILE A 193 18.70 16.87 -1.54
C ILE A 193 19.24 15.97 -2.65
N VAL A 194 19.20 14.65 -2.48
CA VAL A 194 19.65 13.68 -3.50
C VAL A 194 18.76 13.76 -4.74
N GLY A 195 17.45 13.88 -4.57
CA GLY A 195 16.49 14.08 -5.66
C GLY A 195 16.76 15.36 -6.45
N LEU A 196 17.09 16.47 -5.78
CA LEU A 196 17.46 17.73 -6.43
C LEU A 196 18.78 17.61 -7.20
N ILE A 197 19.79 16.95 -6.63
CA ILE A 197 21.10 16.69 -7.28
C ILE A 197 20.93 15.81 -8.54
N LEU A 198 20.03 14.83 -8.50
CA LEU A 198 19.71 13.94 -9.62
C LEU A 198 18.64 14.52 -10.58
N CYS A 199 18.35 15.82 -10.47
CA CYS A 199 17.32 16.54 -11.23
C CYS A 199 15.89 15.98 -11.05
N VAL A 200 14.90 16.59 -11.71
CA VAL A 200 13.47 16.21 -11.60
C VAL A 200 13.24 14.70 -11.80
N ILE A 201 13.99 14.04 -12.68
CA ILE A 201 13.92 12.59 -12.92
C ILE A 201 14.36 11.80 -11.67
N GLY A 202 15.43 12.22 -11.01
CA GLY A 202 15.87 11.64 -9.74
C GLY A 202 14.90 11.92 -8.60
N ALA A 203 14.30 13.12 -8.55
CA ALA A 203 13.26 13.46 -7.57
C ALA A 203 12.06 12.50 -7.63
N VAL A 204 11.62 12.11 -8.85
CA VAL A 204 10.52 11.14 -9.04
C VAL A 204 10.80 9.81 -8.33
N VAL A 205 12.02 9.27 -8.39
CA VAL A 205 12.37 7.97 -7.78
C VAL A 205 12.75 8.10 -6.30
N THR A 206 13.47 9.16 -5.94
CA THR A 206 14.00 9.35 -4.57
C THR A 206 12.92 9.68 -3.54
N VAL A 207 11.85 10.39 -3.92
CA VAL A 207 10.72 10.68 -3.02
C VAL A 207 10.01 9.41 -2.52
N PRO A 208 9.48 8.51 -3.38
CA PRO A 208 8.84 7.28 -2.93
C PRO A 208 9.82 6.30 -2.26
N LEU A 209 11.09 6.26 -2.67
CA LEU A 209 12.13 5.50 -1.97
C LEU A 209 12.30 6.00 -0.52
N SER A 210 12.38 7.31 -0.33
CA SER A 210 12.51 7.93 0.99
C SER A 210 11.28 7.65 1.86
N GLN A 211 10.08 7.75 1.27
CA GLN A 211 8.82 7.41 1.94
C GLN A 211 8.79 5.95 2.40
N LEU A 212 9.23 5.02 1.54
CA LEU A 212 9.30 3.59 1.86
C LEU A 212 10.25 3.31 3.04
N ILE A 213 11.43 3.94 3.05
CA ILE A 213 12.41 3.79 4.14
C ILE A 213 11.85 4.32 5.46
N VAL A 214 11.10 5.44 5.45
CA VAL A 214 10.41 5.95 6.64
C VAL A 214 9.38 4.94 7.16
N TYR A 215 8.58 4.35 6.28
CA TYR A 215 7.59 3.34 6.67
C TYR A 215 8.22 2.04 7.19
N TYR A 216 9.32 1.59 6.58
CA TYR A 216 10.13 0.45 7.03
C TYR A 216 10.66 0.69 8.45
N PHE A 217 11.31 1.83 8.68
CA PHE A 217 11.79 2.24 10.00
C PHE A 217 10.65 2.31 11.04
N GLN A 218 9.53 2.95 10.69
CA GLN A 218 8.35 3.08 11.55
C GLN A 218 7.78 1.71 11.95
N SER A 219 7.61 0.81 10.99
CA SER A 219 7.07 -0.54 11.22
C SER A 219 8.03 -1.39 12.05
N HIS A 220 9.34 -1.24 11.86
CA HIS A 220 10.33 -1.88 12.69
C HIS A 220 10.30 -1.36 14.14
N LEU A 221 10.21 -0.05 14.36
CA LEU A 221 10.06 0.51 15.72
C LEU A 221 8.78 0.02 16.41
N TYR A 222 7.68 -0.06 15.67
CA TYR A 222 6.41 -0.55 16.20
C TYR A 222 6.48 -2.06 16.55
N GLY A 223 7.19 -2.88 15.77
CA GLY A 223 7.41 -4.30 16.09
C GLY A 223 8.30 -4.50 17.32
N GLN A 224 9.34 -3.67 17.49
CA GLN A 224 10.13 -3.64 18.72
C GLN A 224 9.29 -3.19 19.93
N LEU A 225 8.42 -2.19 19.76
CA LEU A 225 7.52 -1.74 20.82
C LEU A 225 6.55 -2.86 21.21
N ALA A 226 5.96 -3.55 20.24
CA ALA A 226 5.06 -4.69 20.48
C ALA A 226 5.74 -5.81 21.30
N ARG A 227 7.02 -6.12 21.05
CA ARG A 227 7.80 -7.06 21.90
C ARG A 227 8.00 -6.54 23.31
N LEU A 228 8.47 -5.31 23.45
CA LEU A 228 8.78 -4.73 24.76
C LEU A 228 7.54 -4.63 25.64
N THR A 229 6.38 -4.32 25.06
CA THR A 229 5.12 -4.30 25.79
C THR A 229 4.55 -5.70 25.99
N GLY A 230 4.59 -6.58 24.98
CA GLY A 230 4.09 -7.95 25.09
C GLY A 230 4.82 -8.78 26.17
N SER A 231 6.15 -8.72 26.20
CA SER A 231 6.96 -9.40 27.23
C SER A 231 6.83 -8.78 28.63
N GLY A 232 6.28 -7.57 28.75
CA GLY A 232 6.02 -6.89 30.03
C GLY A 232 4.56 -6.94 30.49
N ALA A 233 3.63 -7.43 29.66
CA ALA A 233 2.20 -7.28 29.84
C ALA A 233 1.46 -8.61 30.10
N ALA A 234 2.07 -9.52 30.86
CA ALA A 234 1.36 -10.67 31.43
C ALA A 234 0.16 -10.25 32.32
N ASP A 235 0.15 -9.01 32.80
CA ASP A 235 -0.90 -8.43 33.64
C ASP A 235 -1.91 -7.50 32.90
N SER A 236 -1.81 -7.34 31.57
CA SER A 236 -2.80 -6.55 30.81
C SER A 236 -3.38 -7.32 29.63
N HIS A 237 -4.67 -7.12 29.33
CA HIS A 237 -5.39 -7.90 28.31
C HIS A 237 -4.86 -7.69 26.86
N ILE A 238 -3.98 -6.70 26.63
CA ILE A 238 -3.24 -6.56 25.36
C ILE A 238 -2.06 -7.54 25.28
N GLY A 239 -1.39 -7.81 26.40
CA GLY A 239 -0.25 -8.74 26.47
C GLY A 239 -0.66 -10.17 26.77
N ALA A 240 -1.79 -10.38 27.44
CA ALA A 240 -2.42 -11.68 27.58
C ALA A 240 -2.79 -12.21 26.19
N MET A 241 -2.02 -13.19 25.71
CA MET A 241 -2.47 -14.16 24.74
C MET A 241 -3.77 -14.77 25.27
N SER A 242 -4.85 -14.72 24.49
CA SER A 242 -6.05 -15.49 24.84
C SER A 242 -5.63 -16.95 24.87
N ASP A 243 -5.77 -17.62 26.01
CA ASP A 243 -5.68 -19.07 26.08
C ASP A 243 -6.70 -19.62 25.07
N VAL A 244 -6.18 -20.19 23.98
CA VAL A 244 -7.01 -20.88 22.99
C VAL A 244 -7.43 -22.18 23.64
N ASP A 245 -8.70 -22.27 24.04
CA ASP A 245 -9.32 -23.52 24.48
C ASP A 245 -8.98 -24.62 23.46
N ALA A 246 -8.23 -25.63 23.91
CA ALA A 246 -7.59 -26.66 23.08
C ALA A 246 -8.59 -27.67 22.46
N ASP A 247 -9.88 -27.39 22.62
CA ASP A 247 -11.02 -28.23 22.31
C ASP A 247 -11.99 -27.60 21.28
N ALA A 248 -11.66 -26.42 20.75
CA ALA A 248 -12.37 -25.78 19.62
C ALA A 248 -11.98 -26.35 18.21
N GLY A 249 -12.04 -27.67 18.07
CA GLY A 249 -12.32 -28.38 16.81
C GLY A 249 -11.63 -27.95 15.49
N TRP A 250 -10.33 -28.23 15.35
CA TRP A 250 -9.80 -28.75 14.08
C TRP A 250 -8.83 -29.89 14.37
N THR A 251 -9.31 -31.13 14.28
CA THR A 251 -8.47 -32.32 14.39
C THR A 251 -7.66 -32.49 13.11
N ALA A 252 -6.46 -31.91 13.07
CA ALA A 252 -5.43 -32.40 12.17
C ALA A 252 -4.98 -33.77 12.69
N GLU A 253 -5.15 -34.82 11.89
CA GLU A 253 -4.57 -36.13 12.23
C GLU A 253 -3.04 -36.01 12.27
N PRO A 254 -2.36 -36.66 13.23
CA PRO A 254 -0.91 -36.57 13.33
C PRO A 254 -0.27 -37.25 12.11
N VAL A 255 0.53 -36.50 11.37
CA VAL A 255 1.41 -37.07 10.34
C VAL A 255 2.42 -37.97 11.04
N GLU A 256 2.42 -39.27 10.71
CA GLU A 256 3.47 -40.19 11.15
C GLU A 256 4.84 -39.68 10.66
N GLU A 257 5.73 -39.39 11.60
CA GLU A 257 7.16 -39.21 11.28
C GLU A 257 7.70 -40.52 10.71
N THR A 258 7.79 -40.60 9.39
CA THR A 258 8.48 -41.69 8.71
C THR A 258 9.98 -41.46 8.89
N GLU A 259 10.60 -42.15 9.85
CA GLU A 259 12.06 -42.18 10.01
C GLU A 259 12.73 -42.79 8.77
N VAL A 260 13.00 -41.96 7.76
CA VAL A 260 13.85 -42.34 6.62
C VAL A 260 15.30 -42.35 7.09
N SER A 261 15.73 -43.51 7.60
CA SER A 261 17.14 -43.81 7.85
C SER A 261 17.91 -43.70 6.53
N ALA A 262 18.64 -42.59 6.34
CA ALA A 262 19.53 -42.39 5.22
C ALA A 262 20.77 -43.28 5.37
N GLU A 263 20.71 -44.49 4.79
CA GLU A 263 21.86 -45.38 4.69
C GLU A 263 22.96 -44.72 3.85
N ILE A 264 24.15 -44.53 4.43
CA ILE A 264 25.26 -43.85 3.78
C ILE A 264 25.89 -44.77 2.74
N VAL A 265 25.39 -44.69 1.51
CA VAL A 265 26.00 -45.34 0.35
C VAL A 265 27.35 -44.65 0.04
N PRO A 266 28.48 -45.37 0.03
CA PRO A 266 29.77 -44.78 -0.32
C PRO A 266 29.81 -44.36 -1.80
N PRO A 267 30.47 -43.25 -2.15
CA PRO A 267 30.50 -42.75 -3.53
C PRO A 267 31.21 -43.74 -4.46
N GLY A 268 30.53 -44.12 -5.53
CA GLY A 268 31.08 -44.96 -6.60
C GLY A 268 32.24 -44.27 -7.33
N VAL A 269 33.20 -45.08 -7.78
CA VAL A 269 34.38 -44.60 -8.52
C VAL A 269 33.95 -44.01 -9.86
N PHE A 270 34.35 -42.77 -10.12
CA PHE A 270 34.15 -42.10 -11.41
C PHE A 270 35.10 -42.68 -12.47
N ASP A 271 34.54 -43.33 -13.50
CA ASP A 271 35.30 -43.82 -14.66
C ASP A 271 35.35 -42.73 -15.75
N PRO A 272 36.52 -42.17 -16.11
CA PRO A 272 36.63 -41.05 -17.05
C PRO A 272 36.48 -41.41 -18.55
N GLN A 273 36.03 -42.62 -18.89
CA GLN A 273 36.01 -43.14 -20.28
C GLN A 273 34.62 -43.35 -20.91
N ALA A 274 33.52 -43.03 -20.22
CA ALA A 274 32.18 -43.12 -20.81
C ALA A 274 31.84 -41.89 -21.69
N GLU A 275 31.71 -42.08 -23.00
CA GLU A 275 31.18 -41.05 -23.92
C GLU A 275 29.68 -40.79 -23.66
N PRO A 276 29.20 -39.53 -23.76
CA PRO A 276 27.79 -39.22 -23.60
C PRO A 276 26.98 -39.63 -24.84
N GLU A 277 25.91 -40.41 -24.64
CA GLU A 277 24.95 -40.70 -25.71
C GLU A 277 24.19 -39.44 -26.17
N PRO A 278 23.90 -39.28 -27.47
CA PRO A 278 23.19 -38.12 -27.99
C PRO A 278 21.69 -38.17 -27.64
N PRO A 279 21.02 -37.01 -27.50
CA PRO A 279 19.60 -36.95 -27.15
C PRO A 279 18.71 -37.47 -28.29
N VAL A 280 17.65 -38.20 -27.93
CA VAL A 280 16.63 -38.71 -28.86
C VAL A 280 15.59 -37.63 -29.13
N ASP A 281 15.39 -37.31 -30.41
CA ASP A 281 14.43 -36.30 -30.90
C ASP A 281 13.01 -36.91 -30.96
N PRO A 282 11.96 -36.31 -30.34
CA PRO A 282 10.68 -36.98 -30.11
C PRO A 282 9.62 -36.75 -31.20
N GLU A 283 9.97 -36.70 -32.49
CA GLU A 283 9.00 -36.55 -33.58
C GLU A 283 9.32 -37.41 -34.82
N LEU A 284 8.27 -37.77 -35.58
CA LEU A 284 8.28 -38.61 -36.80
C LEU A 284 8.39 -40.14 -36.64
N ALA A 285 7.49 -40.72 -35.84
CA ALA A 285 7.13 -42.14 -35.95
C ALA A 285 6.07 -42.38 -37.05
N VAL A 286 6.54 -42.69 -38.27
CA VAL A 286 5.95 -43.57 -39.31
C VAL A 286 4.40 -43.60 -39.49
N GLU A 287 3.96 -43.03 -40.62
CA GLU A 287 2.65 -43.26 -41.27
C GLU A 287 2.62 -44.62 -42.00
N PRO A 288 1.46 -45.29 -42.15
CA PRO A 288 1.03 -45.64 -43.51
C PRO A 288 -0.51 -45.71 -43.78
N GLU A 289 -0.89 -45.13 -44.92
CA GLU A 289 -1.88 -45.55 -45.94
C GLU A 289 -3.37 -45.83 -45.60
N ALA A 290 -4.25 -45.28 -46.45
CA ALA A 290 -5.71 -45.50 -46.52
C ALA A 290 -6.08 -46.71 -47.42
N PRO A 291 -7.39 -47.06 -47.56
CA PRO A 291 -8.05 -46.70 -48.83
C PRO A 291 -9.58 -46.40 -48.79
N GLU A 292 -10.04 -45.77 -49.88
CA GLU A 292 -11.39 -45.77 -50.51
C GLU A 292 -12.63 -45.35 -49.66
N GLU A 293 -13.34 -44.24 -49.93
CA GLU A 293 -14.08 -43.79 -51.15
C GLU A 293 -15.53 -44.32 -51.23
N SER A 294 -16.51 -43.45 -50.92
CA SER A 294 -17.90 -43.54 -51.46
C SER A 294 -18.67 -42.21 -51.35
N GLU A 295 -18.97 -41.63 -52.53
CA GLU A 295 -20.21 -40.92 -52.88
C GLU A 295 -20.76 -39.78 -51.98
N ALA A 296 -20.61 -38.54 -52.47
CA ALA A 296 -21.68 -37.52 -52.40
C ALA A 296 -22.69 -37.77 -53.57
N PRO A 297 -23.89 -37.17 -53.60
CA PRO A 297 -23.97 -35.78 -54.07
C PRO A 297 -25.19 -34.92 -53.59
N ASP A 298 -25.14 -33.63 -53.97
CA ASP A 298 -26.22 -32.66 -54.32
C ASP A 298 -27.34 -32.25 -53.35
N GLU A 299 -27.34 -30.95 -52.97
CA GLU A 299 -28.28 -29.86 -53.36
C GLU A 299 -27.91 -28.61 -52.50
N GLU A 300 -27.37 -27.50 -53.02
CA GLU A 300 -28.04 -26.45 -53.82
C GLU A 300 -29.31 -25.93 -53.08
N ILE A 301 -29.50 -24.66 -52.68
CA ILE A 301 -29.40 -23.37 -53.39
C ILE A 301 -29.33 -22.21 -52.35
N GLN A 302 -28.44 -21.23 -52.57
CA GLN A 302 -28.62 -19.80 -52.19
C GLN A 302 -29.22 -19.06 -53.42
N PRO A 303 -29.94 -17.90 -53.36
CA PRO A 303 -29.37 -16.67 -52.78
C PRO A 303 -30.37 -15.51 -52.42
N GLU A 304 -29.78 -14.30 -52.32
CA GLU A 304 -30.35 -12.94 -52.51
C GLU A 304 -31.30 -12.40 -51.42
N GLU A 305 -31.15 -11.19 -50.82
CA GLU A 305 -30.69 -9.84 -51.23
C GLU A 305 -31.88 -8.86 -51.41
N ASP A 306 -31.58 -7.55 -51.45
CA ASP A 306 -32.48 -6.38 -51.47
C ASP A 306 -33.29 -6.08 -50.18
N GLY A 307 -33.53 -4.82 -49.81
CA GLY A 307 -33.04 -3.58 -50.41
C GLY A 307 -33.84 -2.35 -49.98
N GLN A 308 -33.14 -1.38 -49.37
CA GLN A 308 -33.19 0.07 -49.62
C GLN A 308 -34.51 0.89 -49.57
N SER A 309 -34.31 2.22 -49.70
CA SER A 309 -35.27 3.32 -49.88
C SER A 309 -36.09 3.75 -48.64
N GLU A 310 -36.40 5.04 -48.41
CA GLU A 310 -35.77 6.35 -48.71
C GLU A 310 -36.66 7.46 -48.07
N GLU A 311 -36.15 8.70 -47.96
CA GLU A 311 -36.89 9.99 -48.08
C GLU A 311 -38.13 10.28 -47.15
N ASP A 312 -38.58 11.52 -46.86
CA ASP A 312 -38.12 12.87 -47.23
C ASP A 312 -38.64 13.98 -46.26
N GLY A 313 -38.24 15.23 -46.50
CA GLY A 313 -39.06 16.45 -46.28
C GLY A 313 -38.93 17.16 -44.91
N GLN A 314 -38.25 18.33 -44.80
CA GLN A 314 -38.73 19.71 -45.11
C GLN A 314 -39.88 20.19 -44.19
N SER A 315 -39.74 21.24 -43.37
CA SER A 315 -39.93 22.67 -43.75
C SER A 315 -40.00 23.53 -42.44
N GLU A 316 -39.92 24.87 -42.37
CA GLU A 316 -39.22 25.96 -43.08
C GLU A 316 -39.37 27.28 -42.24
N GLU A 317 -38.46 28.27 -42.39
CA GLU A 317 -38.55 29.70 -41.91
C GLU A 317 -38.62 29.94 -40.36
N ASP A 318 -38.27 31.09 -39.76
CA ASP A 318 -37.95 32.45 -40.26
C ASP A 318 -37.11 33.27 -39.24
N GLY A 319 -36.57 34.44 -39.64
CA GLY A 319 -36.39 35.61 -38.73
C GLY A 319 -35.00 35.96 -38.14
N GLN A 320 -34.18 36.70 -38.89
CA GLN A 320 -33.22 37.73 -38.42
C GLN A 320 -33.90 39.13 -38.53
N PRO A 321 -33.29 40.30 -38.19
CA PRO A 321 -32.13 40.68 -37.35
C PRO A 321 -32.44 41.93 -36.44
N GLU A 322 -31.41 42.72 -36.07
CA GLU A 322 -31.45 44.15 -35.63
C GLU A 322 -32.15 44.46 -34.28
N GLU A 323 -31.89 45.51 -33.49
CA GLU A 323 -30.96 46.67 -33.38
C GLU A 323 -30.92 46.97 -31.83
N ASP A 324 -29.91 47.52 -31.13
CA ASP A 324 -29.24 48.81 -31.25
C ASP A 324 -28.00 48.88 -30.29
N GLU A 325 -26.91 49.46 -30.78
CA GLU A 325 -25.91 50.23 -30.00
C GLU A 325 -26.08 51.72 -30.44
N PRO A 326 -25.39 52.77 -29.95
CA PRO A 326 -24.44 52.93 -28.83
C PRO A 326 -24.73 54.24 -27.98
N PRO A 327 -23.80 55.21 -27.74
CA PRO A 327 -22.81 55.27 -26.64
C PRO A 327 -22.87 56.54 -25.74
N SER A 328 -21.81 56.75 -24.94
CA SER A 328 -21.37 58.00 -24.22
C SER A 328 -22.01 58.25 -22.83
N GLU A 329 -21.31 58.82 -21.83
CA GLU A 329 -20.15 59.72 -21.83
C GLU A 329 -19.04 59.38 -20.78
N PRO A 330 -17.82 59.93 -20.95
CA PRO A 330 -16.85 60.15 -19.87
C PRO A 330 -16.62 61.64 -19.53
N LYS A 331 -16.52 61.99 -18.23
CA LYS A 331 -15.81 63.16 -17.62
C LYS A 331 -15.90 63.05 -16.09
N SER A 332 -14.80 63.07 -15.33
CA SER A 332 -13.97 64.26 -15.00
C SER A 332 -14.65 65.25 -14.05
N GLN A 333 -14.38 65.08 -12.76
CA GLN A 333 -14.05 66.14 -11.80
C GLN A 333 -13.24 65.54 -10.64
#